data_AF-A0A498DMT9-F1
#
_entry.id   AF-A0A498DMT9-F1
#
_cell.length_a   1.000
_cell.length_b   1.000
_cell.length_c   1.000
_cell.angle_alpha   90.00
_cell.angle_beta   90.00
_cell.angle_gamma   90.00
#
_symmetry.space_group_name_H-M   'P 1'
#
loop_
_entity.id
_entity.type
_entity.pdbx_description
1 polymer ?
#
loop_
_entity_poly.entity_id
_entity_poly.type
_entity_poly.pdbx_seq_one_letter_code
_entity_poly.pdbx_strand_id
1 'polypeptide(L)'
;MKTQQPLSQIDPAWQPSEHHLAAAHADIDRLGPDATSAATAKFVRHHSAKGTAAADFGPLWITWLAREHAALPTPSGVVVHLPTAPRTGGTSTATERAAAAYDLSARLAAEEN
;
A
#
# COMPACT_ATOMS: atom_id res chain seq x y z
N MET A 1 -41.02 -14.43 3.24
CA MET A 1 -40.50 -14.35 1.85
C MET A 1 -39.17 -13.60 1.93
N LYS A 2 -38.04 -14.25 1.63
CA LYS A 2 -36.73 -13.57 1.58
C LYS A 2 -36.62 -12.89 0.22
N THR A 3 -36.76 -11.57 0.17
CA THR A 3 -36.54 -10.77 -1.04
C THR A 3 -35.07 -10.90 -1.43
N GLN A 4 -34.81 -11.62 -2.52
CA GLN A 4 -33.48 -11.72 -3.12
C GLN A 4 -33.19 -10.35 -3.76
N GLN A 5 -32.34 -9.53 -3.14
CA GLN A 5 -31.93 -8.26 -3.73
C GLN A 5 -31.22 -8.52 -5.07
N PRO A 6 -31.60 -7.83 -6.16
CA PRO A 6 -30.95 -8.00 -7.44
C PRO A 6 -29.49 -7.54 -7.34
N LEU A 7 -28.56 -8.41 -7.74
CA LEU A 7 -27.13 -8.08 -7.83
C LEU A 7 -26.97 -6.91 -8.81
N SER A 8 -26.51 -5.78 -8.31
CA SER A 8 -26.35 -4.56 -9.10
C SER A 8 -24.87 -4.22 -9.23
N GLN A 9 -24.48 -3.62 -10.35
CA GLN A 9 -23.16 -3.02 -10.46
C GLN A 9 -23.07 -1.81 -9.53
N ILE A 10 -21.85 -1.52 -9.06
CA ILE A 10 -21.63 -0.35 -8.23
C ILE A 10 -21.89 0.93 -9.04
N ASP A 11 -22.70 1.83 -8.47
CA ASP A 11 -22.95 3.14 -9.03
C ASP A 11 -21.67 4.01 -8.92
N PRO A 12 -21.28 4.77 -9.95
CA PRO A 12 -20.09 5.62 -9.89
C PRO A 12 -20.20 6.78 -8.89
N ALA A 13 -21.41 7.15 -8.48
CA ALA A 13 -21.71 8.08 -7.40
C ALA A 13 -22.09 7.37 -6.09
N TRP A 14 -21.84 6.06 -5.98
CA TRP A 14 -22.10 5.30 -4.77
C TRP A 14 -21.36 5.89 -3.56
N GLN A 15 -22.08 5.97 -2.44
CA GLN A 15 -21.54 6.39 -1.16
C GLN A 15 -21.93 5.39 -0.06
N PRO A 16 -21.09 5.21 0.97
CA PRO A 16 -21.47 4.43 2.15
C PRO A 16 -22.64 5.11 2.87
N SER A 17 -23.57 4.30 3.38
CA SER A 17 -24.66 4.79 4.23
C SER A 17 -24.15 5.14 5.64
N GLU A 18 -24.93 5.88 6.42
CA GLU A 18 -24.59 6.22 7.81
C GLU A 18 -24.31 4.98 8.67
N HIS A 19 -25.01 3.87 8.42
CA HIS A 19 -24.75 2.61 9.10
C HIS A 19 -23.34 2.06 8.81
N HIS A 20 -22.90 2.13 7.54
CA HIS A 20 -21.56 1.69 7.16
C HIS A 20 -20.47 2.63 7.68
N LEU A 21 -20.75 3.94 7.70
CA LEU A 21 -19.86 4.94 8.30
C LEU A 21 -19.68 4.68 9.80
N ALA A 22 -20.76 4.40 10.52
CA ALA A 22 -20.70 4.05 11.94
C ALA A 22 -19.92 2.74 12.17
N ALA A 23 -20.14 1.73 11.34
CA ALA A 23 -19.45 0.44 11.44
C ALA A 23 -17.94 0.54 11.16
N ALA A 24 -17.51 1.42 10.25
CA ALA A 24 -16.11 1.66 9.92
C ALA A 24 -15.47 2.82 10.72
N HIS A 25 -16.16 3.41 11.70
CA HIS A 25 -15.74 4.63 12.36
C HIS A 25 -14.28 4.58 12.86
N ALA A 26 -13.85 3.46 13.45
CA ALA A 26 -12.49 3.31 13.95
C ALA A 26 -11.41 3.34 12.84
N ASP A 27 -11.70 2.81 11.66
CA ASP A 27 -10.77 2.88 10.53
C ASP A 27 -10.79 4.26 9.87
N ILE A 28 -11.97 4.90 9.82
CA ILE A 28 -12.13 6.28 9.32
C ILE A 28 -11.32 7.25 10.18
N ASP A 29 -11.41 7.13 11.51
CA ASP A 29 -10.69 8.01 12.45
C ASP A 29 -9.17 7.87 12.31
N ARG A 30 -8.68 6.65 12.08
CA ARG A 30 -7.25 6.38 11.87
C ARG A 30 -6.73 6.84 10.52
N LEU A 31 -7.51 6.66 9.46
CA LEU A 31 -7.14 7.12 8.11
C LEU A 31 -7.24 8.64 8.00
N GLY A 32 -8.21 9.24 8.67
CA GLY A 32 -8.62 10.62 8.48
C GLY A 32 -9.61 10.77 7.32
N PRO A 33 -10.34 11.90 7.29
CA PRO A 33 -11.45 12.11 6.35
C PRO A 33 -11.00 12.13 4.88
N ASP A 34 -9.90 12.81 4.56
CA ASP A 34 -9.39 12.89 3.18
C ASP A 34 -8.97 11.52 2.63
N ALA A 35 -8.24 10.73 3.42
CA ALA A 35 -7.81 9.39 3.02
C ALA A 35 -9.00 8.43 2.88
N THR A 36 -10.01 8.58 3.74
CA THR A 36 -11.27 7.81 3.64
C THR A 36 -12.03 8.14 2.35
N SER A 37 -12.13 9.42 1.99
CA SER A 37 -12.74 9.84 0.72
C SER A 37 -11.98 9.29 -0.49
N ALA A 38 -10.64 9.36 -0.46
CA ALA A 38 -9.79 8.82 -1.52
C ALA A 38 -9.92 7.28 -1.63
N ALA A 39 -9.93 6.57 -0.50
CA ALA A 39 -10.14 5.13 -0.44
C ALA A 39 -11.51 4.72 -1.01
N THR A 40 -12.55 5.51 -0.71
CA THR A 40 -13.91 5.28 -1.23
C THR A 40 -13.96 5.47 -2.76
N ALA A 41 -13.35 6.53 -3.29
CA ALA A 41 -13.25 6.73 -4.74
C ALA A 41 -12.48 5.59 -5.43
N LYS A 42 -11.39 5.11 -4.80
CA LYS A 42 -10.60 3.97 -5.28
C LYS A 42 -11.41 2.67 -5.28
N PHE A 43 -12.21 2.43 -4.24
CA PHE A 43 -13.12 1.30 -4.14
C PHE A 43 -14.15 1.30 -5.28
N VAL A 44 -14.83 2.43 -5.49
CA VAL A 44 -15.82 2.59 -6.58
C VAL A 44 -15.17 2.34 -7.93
N ARG A 45 -14.02 2.97 -8.21
CA ARG A 45 -13.29 2.77 -9.48
C ARG A 45 -12.88 1.30 -9.68
N HIS A 46 -12.37 0.65 -8.65
CA HIS A 46 -11.92 -0.74 -8.72
C HIS A 46 -13.09 -1.68 -9.05
N HIS A 47 -14.20 -1.58 -8.32
CA HIS A 47 -15.33 -2.47 -8.51
C HIS A 47 -16.15 -2.16 -9.76
N SER A 48 -16.20 -0.88 -10.17
CA SER A 48 -16.77 -0.47 -11.45
C SER A 48 -15.98 -1.05 -12.62
N ALA A 49 -14.65 -0.87 -12.64
CA ALA A 49 -13.79 -1.40 -13.70
C ALA A 49 -13.78 -2.94 -13.76
N LYS A 50 -13.86 -3.59 -12.58
CA LYS A 50 -13.93 -5.05 -12.48
C LYS A 50 -15.30 -5.61 -12.89
N GLY A 51 -16.34 -4.77 -12.99
CA GLY A 51 -17.71 -5.22 -13.22
C GLY A 51 -18.25 -6.06 -12.06
N THR A 52 -17.84 -5.76 -10.82
CA THR A 52 -18.32 -6.51 -9.65
C THR A 52 -19.81 -6.24 -9.45
N ALA A 53 -20.61 -7.30 -9.40
CA ALA A 53 -22.02 -7.24 -9.03
C ALA A 53 -22.18 -7.78 -7.60
N ALA A 54 -22.78 -6.98 -6.73
CA ALA A 54 -23.04 -7.35 -5.34
C ALA A 54 -24.47 -6.96 -4.95
N ALA A 55 -25.03 -7.65 -3.96
CA ALA A 55 -26.30 -7.26 -3.37
C ALA A 55 -26.12 -6.05 -2.46
N ASP A 56 -24.96 -5.95 -1.82
CA ASP A 56 -24.56 -4.83 -0.98
C ASP A 56 -23.04 -4.62 -1.07
N PHE A 57 -22.63 -3.37 -1.25
CA PHE A 57 -21.24 -2.95 -1.31
C PHE A 57 -20.71 -2.44 0.03
N GLY A 58 -21.59 -2.18 1.02
CA GLY A 58 -21.21 -1.69 2.33
C GLY A 58 -20.20 -2.58 3.08
N PRO A 59 -20.50 -3.88 3.29
CA PRO A 59 -19.57 -4.80 3.95
C PRO A 59 -18.23 -4.95 3.22
N LEU A 60 -18.25 -4.89 1.88
CA LEU A 60 -17.05 -4.92 1.05
C LEU A 60 -16.21 -3.66 1.25
N TRP A 61 -16.86 -2.50 1.34
CA TRP A 61 -16.21 -1.22 1.58
C TRP A 61 -15.59 -1.15 2.99
N ILE A 62 -16.27 -1.66 4.03
CA ILE A 62 -15.69 -1.75 5.39
C ILE A 62 -14.41 -2.59 5.37
N THR A 63 -14.46 -3.76 4.73
CA THR A 63 -13.28 -4.64 4.55
C THR A 63 -12.18 -3.95 3.73
N TRP A 64 -12.56 -3.13 2.75
CA TRP A 64 -11.63 -2.35 1.95
C TRP A 64 -10.90 -1.30 2.78
N LEU A 65 -11.61 -0.55 3.64
CA LEU A 65 -10.99 0.43 4.53
C LEU A 65 -9.99 -0.22 5.50
N ALA A 66 -10.35 -1.36 6.10
CA ALA A 66 -9.43 -2.10 6.97
C ALA A 66 -8.12 -2.49 6.25
N ARG A 67 -8.20 -2.79 4.94
CA ARG A 67 -7.02 -3.06 4.11
C ARG A 67 -6.21 -1.82 3.78
N GLU A 68 -6.87 -0.71 3.44
CA GLU A 68 -6.17 0.57 3.18
C GLU A 68 -5.47 1.05 4.45
N HIS A 69 -6.10 0.89 5.62
CA HIS A 69 -5.48 1.14 6.92
C HIS A 69 -4.28 0.21 7.15
N ALA A 70 -4.41 -1.10 6.93
CA ALA A 70 -3.28 -2.04 7.10
C ALA A 70 -2.14 -1.81 6.09
N ALA A 71 -2.43 -1.18 4.95
CA ALA A 71 -1.44 -0.82 3.94
C ALA A 71 -0.74 0.52 4.24
N LEU A 72 -1.25 1.33 5.17
CA LEU A 72 -0.48 2.46 5.68
C LEU A 72 0.80 1.91 6.33
N PRO A 73 1.97 2.48 6.00
CA PRO A 73 3.19 2.10 6.68
C PRO A 73 3.01 2.40 8.16
N THR A 74 2.99 1.35 8.99
CA THR A 74 3.16 1.49 10.43
C THR A 74 4.43 2.31 10.63
N PRO A 75 4.44 3.40 11.42
CA PRO A 75 5.66 4.15 11.70
C PRO A 75 6.57 3.31 12.63
N SER A 76 7.13 2.25 12.09
CA SER A 76 8.19 1.44 12.69
C SER A 76 9.46 1.76 11.92
N GLY A 77 10.19 2.76 12.38
CA GLY A 77 11.55 3.02 11.89
C GLY A 77 11.89 4.50 11.86
N VAL A 78 12.83 4.88 12.71
CA VAL A 78 13.58 6.14 12.63
C VAL A 78 14.01 6.38 11.19
N VAL A 79 13.55 7.49 10.60
CA VAL A 79 14.13 8.02 9.36
C VAL A 79 15.50 8.59 9.71
N VAL A 80 16.56 7.79 9.53
CA VAL A 80 17.90 8.36 9.44
C VAL A 80 17.97 9.07 8.09
N HIS A 81 17.92 10.40 8.11
CA HIS A 81 18.26 11.21 6.96
C HIS A 81 19.71 10.91 6.56
N LEU A 82 19.91 10.11 5.51
CA LEU A 82 21.20 10.05 4.83
C LEU A 82 21.30 11.30 3.94
N PRO A 83 22.35 12.13 4.06
CA PRO A 83 22.52 13.28 3.18
C PRO A 83 22.69 12.80 1.74
N THR A 84 21.83 13.33 0.86
CA THR A 84 21.78 13.08 -0.57
C THR A 84 23.07 13.56 -1.26
N ALA A 85 23.90 12.63 -1.71
CA ALA A 85 24.88 12.90 -2.77
C ALA A 85 24.21 12.76 -4.16
N PRO A 86 24.60 13.56 -5.18
CA PRO A 86 23.88 13.62 -6.45
C PRO A 86 24.09 12.38 -7.32
N ARG A 87 23.03 11.96 -8.02
CA ARG A 87 23.07 10.93 -9.07
C ARG A 87 24.10 11.28 -10.14
N THR A 88 25.10 10.41 -10.31
CA THR A 88 25.81 10.23 -11.57
C THR A 88 25.71 8.75 -11.94
N GLY A 89 25.38 8.47 -13.20
CA GLY A 89 24.82 7.19 -13.63
C GLY A 89 25.79 6.02 -13.74
N GLY A 90 25.19 4.84 -13.97
CA GLY A 90 25.78 3.78 -14.78
C GLY A 90 26.53 2.67 -14.05
N THR A 91 25.99 1.46 -14.19
CA THR A 91 26.68 0.16 -14.21
C THR A 91 27.23 -0.48 -12.92
N SER A 92 26.54 -1.57 -12.53
CA SER A 92 27.10 -2.86 -12.10
C SER A 92 27.82 -2.96 -10.75
N THR A 93 27.03 -3.15 -9.69
CA THR A 93 27.43 -3.64 -8.35
C THR A 93 28.14 -5.00 -8.33
N ALA A 94 28.25 -5.70 -9.46
CA ALA A 94 29.01 -6.95 -9.58
C ALA A 94 30.52 -6.72 -9.74
N THR A 95 30.94 -5.67 -10.46
CA THR A 95 32.36 -5.40 -10.72
C THR A 95 33.04 -4.78 -9.49
N GLU A 96 32.33 -3.97 -8.72
CA GLU A 96 32.85 -3.34 -7.49
C GLU A 96 33.12 -4.37 -6.37
N ARG A 97 32.26 -5.39 -6.25
CA ARG A 97 32.52 -6.50 -5.31
C ARG A 97 33.73 -7.35 -5.71
N ALA A 98 33.97 -7.53 -7.01
CA ALA A 98 35.12 -8.29 -7.49
C ALA A 98 36.45 -7.55 -7.22
N ALA A 99 36.48 -6.22 -7.35
CA ALA A 99 37.65 -5.42 -7.03
C ALA A 99 37.98 -5.43 -5.52
N ALA A 100 36.96 -5.33 -4.65
CA ALA A 100 37.15 -5.38 -3.20
C ALA A 100 37.60 -6.76 -2.69
N ALA A 101 37.17 -7.85 -3.32
CA ALA A 101 37.63 -9.19 -2.97
C ALA A 101 39.10 -9.43 -3.33
N TYR A 102 39.58 -8.87 -4.44
CA TYR A 102 40.98 -9.00 -4.86
C TYR A 102 41.94 -8.20 -3.98
N ASP A 103 41.54 -7.00 -3.52
CA ASP A 103 42.34 -6.16 -2.62
C ASP A 103 42.51 -6.79 -1.23
N LEU A 104 41.46 -7.46 -0.72
CA LEU A 104 41.51 -8.15 0.57
C LEU A 104 42.47 -9.36 0.55
N SER A 105 42.47 -10.15 -0.53
CA SER A 105 43.39 -11.29 -0.68
C SER A 105 44.85 -10.85 -0.78
N ALA A 106 45.14 -9.70 -1.42
CA ALA A 106 46.50 -9.18 -1.52
C ALA A 106 47.05 -8.71 -0.15
N ARG A 107 46.20 -8.16 0.72
CA ARG A 107 46.61 -7.72 2.07
C ARG A 107 46.89 -8.91 3.00
N LEU A 108 46.06 -9.96 2.92
CA LEU A 108 46.27 -11.18 3.70
C LEU A 108 47.55 -11.92 3.30
N ALA A 109 47.92 -11.92 2.00
CA ALA A 109 49.17 -12.52 1.54
C ALA A 109 50.43 -11.73 1.96
N ALA A 110 50.29 -10.44 2.29
CA ALA A 110 51.39 -9.59 2.74
C ALA A 110 51.62 -9.66 4.27
N GLU A 111 50.63 -10.11 5.04
CA GLU A 111 50.75 -10.29 6.49
C GLU A 111 51.24 -11.69 6.89
N GLU A 112 51.34 -12.64 5.95
CA GLU A 112 51.82 -14.01 6.17
C GLU A 112 53.29 -14.24 5.74
N ASN A 113 54.14 -13.20 5.74
CA ASN A 113 55.59 -13.34 5.57
C ASN A 113 56.41 -12.50 6.57
#